data_AF-A0A843RPN8-F1
#
_entry.id   AF-A0A843RPN8-F1
#
_cell.length_a   1.000
_cell.length_b   1.000
_cell.length_c   1.000
_cell.angle_alpha   90.00
_cell.angle_beta   90.00
_cell.angle_gamma   90.00
#
_symmetry.space_group_name_H-M   'P 1'
#
loop_
_entity.id
_entity.type
_entity.pdbx_description
1 polymer ?
#
loop_
_entity_poly.entity_id
_entity_poly.type
_entity_poly.pdbx_seq_one_letter_code
_entity_poly.pdbx_strand_id
1 'polypeptide(L)' 'MIAFALAQWPAAAQENVVHVYNWSDYIDESILADFEKETGIKVVYDVFDSNEVLET' A
#
# COMPACT_ATOMS: atom_id res chain seq x y z
N MET A 1 -24.81 41.27 -10.86
CA MET A 1 -23.56 40.53 -10.56
C MET A 1 -23.94 39.33 -9.73
N ILE A 2 -23.84 38.11 -10.29
CA ILE A 2 -24.16 36.87 -9.57
C ILE A 2 -22.82 36.32 -9.06
N ALA A 3 -22.64 36.31 -7.75
CA ALA A 3 -21.47 35.73 -7.11
C ALA A 3 -21.63 34.21 -7.06
N PHE A 4 -20.75 33.47 -7.75
CA PHE A 4 -20.62 32.03 -7.60
C PHE A 4 -19.79 31.75 -6.34
N ALA A 5 -20.43 31.22 -5.30
CA ALA A 5 -19.72 30.67 -4.15
C ALA A 5 -19.16 29.29 -4.54
N LEU A 6 -17.85 29.10 -4.38
CA LEU A 6 -17.21 27.79 -4.56
C LEU A 6 -17.58 26.91 -3.36
N ALA A 7 -18.38 25.87 -3.59
CA ALA A 7 -18.60 24.83 -2.61
C ALA A 7 -17.30 24.02 -2.46
N GLN A 8 -16.63 24.14 -1.33
CA GLN A 8 -15.49 23.29 -0.99
C GLN A 8 -16.03 21.92 -0.57
N TRP A 9 -16.05 20.98 -1.51
CA TRP A 9 -16.22 19.57 -1.15
C TRP A 9 -14.99 19.09 -0.37
N PRO A 10 -15.17 18.34 0.73
CA PRO A 10 -14.03 17.70 1.39
C PRO A 10 -13.38 16.74 0.40
N ALA A 11 -12.07 16.88 0.20
CA ALA A 11 -11.30 15.89 -0.52
C ALA A 11 -11.31 14.60 0.31
N ALA A 12 -11.79 13.51 -0.28
CA ALA A 12 -11.59 12.19 0.31
C ALA A 12 -10.08 11.90 0.25
N ALA A 13 -9.45 11.71 1.41
CA ALA A 13 -8.07 11.27 1.45
C ALA A 13 -8.01 9.84 0.93
N GLN A 14 -7.19 9.60 -0.10
CA GLN A 14 -6.90 8.27 -0.60
C GLN A 14 -6.22 7.48 0.52
N GLU A 15 -6.67 6.24 0.78
CA GLU A 15 -5.96 5.36 1.71
C GLU A 15 -4.55 5.09 1.18
N ASN A 16 -3.55 5.33 2.04
CA ASN A 16 -2.15 5.12 1.70
C ASN A 16 -1.84 3.63 1.84
N VAL A 17 -1.90 2.89 0.73
CA VAL A 17 -1.61 1.46 0.67
C VAL A 17 -0.46 1.22 -0.30
N VAL A 18 0.52 0.40 0.10
CA VAL A 18 1.59 -0.11 -0.75
C VAL A 18 1.42 -1.61 -0.93
N HIS A 19 1.53 -2.06 -2.18
CA HIS A 19 1.53 -3.48 -2.54
C HIS A 19 2.98 -3.91 -2.77
N VAL A 20 3.42 -4.89 -2.01
CA VAL A 20 4.78 -5.42 -2.03
C VAL A 20 4.69 -6.88 -2.43
N TYR A 21 5.46 -7.26 -3.44
CA TYR A 21 5.56 -8.64 -3.91
C TYR A 21 7.02 -9.08 -3.86
N ASN A 22 7.31 -10.12 -3.08
CA ASN A 22 8.69 -10.52 -2.77
C ASN A 22 8.80 -12.03 -2.53
N TRP A 23 10.02 -12.58 -2.44
CA TRP A 23 10.26 -13.98 -2.10
C TRP A 23 9.79 -14.31 -0.67
N SER A 24 9.28 -15.54 -0.49
CA SER A 24 9.02 -16.10 0.84
C SER A 24 10.28 -16.07 1.72
N ASP A 25 10.09 -15.90 3.03
CA ASP A 25 11.13 -15.93 4.07
C ASP A 25 12.22 -14.83 3.99
N TYR A 26 12.05 -13.81 3.15
CA TYR A 26 13.04 -12.73 3.02
C TYR A 26 12.81 -11.55 3.97
N ILE A 27 11.60 -11.39 4.49
CA ILE A 27 11.20 -10.31 5.39
C ILE A 27 10.46 -10.89 6.58
N ASP A 28 10.85 -10.48 7.79
CA ASP A 28 10.14 -10.80 9.02
C ASP A 28 8.88 -9.92 9.14
N GLU A 29 7.74 -10.52 9.52
CA GLU A 29 6.45 -9.82 9.65
C GLU A 29 6.51 -8.62 10.61
N SER A 30 7.41 -8.66 11.62
CA SER A 30 7.61 -7.54 12.55
C SER A 30 8.10 -6.26 11.85
N ILE A 31 8.87 -6.39 10.77
CA ILE A 31 9.35 -5.24 9.98
C ILE A 31 8.18 -4.56 9.25
N LEU A 32 7.22 -5.34 8.75
CA LEU A 32 6.02 -4.80 8.11
C LEU A 32 5.16 -4.05 9.14
N ALA A 33 5.00 -4.60 10.34
CA ALA A 33 4.25 -3.97 11.42
C ALA A 33 4.91 -2.65 11.90
N ASP A 34 6.23 -2.64 12.04
CA ASP A 34 6.98 -1.42 12.41
C ASP A 34 6.88 -0.36 11.32
N PHE A 35 6.96 -0.75 10.04
CA PHE A 35 6.77 0.15 8.90
C PHE A 35 5.37 0.78 8.89
N GLU A 36 4.31 -0.02 9.08
CA GLU A 36 2.94 0.53 9.14
C GLU A 36 2.78 1.51 10.30
N LYS A 37 3.40 1.22 11.46
CA LYS A 37 3.33 2.05 12.65
C LYS A 37 4.06 3.38 12.47
N GLU A 38 5.22 3.36 11.82
CA GLU A 38 6.04 4.57 11.63
C GLU A 38 5.46 5.48 10.54
N THR A 39 4.96 4.89 9.45
CA THR A 39 4.54 5.65 8.25
C THR A 39 3.04 5.90 8.17
N GLY A 40 2.23 5.08 8.85
CA GLY A 40 0.78 5.03 8.67
C GLY A 40 0.34 4.46 7.32
N ILE A 41 1.26 3.90 6.53
CA ILE A 41 0.98 3.28 5.22
C ILE A 41 0.63 1.82 5.45
N LYS A 42 -0.45 1.36 4.84
CA LYS A 42 -0.85 -0.04 4.84
C LYS A 42 -0.02 -0.86 3.87
N VAL A 43 0.42 -2.05 4.29
CA VAL A 43 1.17 -2.96 3.44
C VAL A 43 0.32 -4.16 3.08
N VAL A 44 0.14 -4.37 1.78
CA VAL A 44 -0.33 -5.65 1.23
C VAL A 44 0.91 -6.39 0.76
N TYR A 45 1.28 -7.46 1.47
CA TYR A 45 2.48 -8.25 1.19
C TYR A 45 2.10 -9.61 0.60
N ASP A 46 2.41 -9.78 -0.68
CA ASP A 46 2.25 -11.04 -1.39
C ASP A 46 3.63 -11.73 -1.47
N VAL A 47 3.65 -13.06 -1.42
CA VAL A 47 4.88 -13.87 -1.46
C VAL A 47 4.97 -14.74 -2.71
N PHE A 48 6.17 -14.86 -3.27
CA PHE A 48 6.54 -15.93 -4.20
C PHE A 48 7.02 -17.14 -3.40
N ASP A 49 6.24 -18.21 -3.45
CA ASP A 49 6.49 -19.52 -2.86
C ASP A 49 7.30 -20.46 -3.77
N SER A 50 7.58 -20.06 -5.01
CA SER A 50 8.31 -20.87 -6.00
C SER A 50 8.82 -20.02 -7.18
N ASN A 51 10.01 -20.34 -7.72
CA ASN A 51 10.55 -19.76 -8.97
C ASN A 51 9.86 -20.35 -10.22
N GLU A 52 8.78 -21.12 -10.08
CA GLU A 52 8.23 -21.92 -11.17
C GLU A 52 7.10 -21.22 -11.94
N VAL A 53 7.46 -20.19 -12.69
CA VAL A 53 6.80 -19.79 -13.95
C VAL A 53 7.93 -19.35 -14.88
N LEU A 54 8.47 -20.12 -15.82
CA LEU A 54 7.96 -21.20 -16.65
C LEU A 54 9.20 -22.06 -17.03
N GLU A 55 9.16 -23.37 -16.82
CA GLU A 55 10.10 -24.29 -17.48
C GLU A 55 9.95 -24.13 -19.01
N THR A 56 11.05 -23.88 -19.73
CA THR A 56 11.11 -23.94 -21.20
C THR A 56 12.10 -24.99 -21.66
#